data_AF-A0A349BBS4-F1
#
_entry.id   AF-A0A349BBS4-F1
#
_cell.length_a   1.000
_cell.length_b   1.000
_cell.length_c   1.000
_cell.angle_alpha   90.00
_cell.angle_beta   90.00
_cell.angle_gamma   90.00
#
_symmetry.space_group_name_H-M   'P 1'
#
loop_
_entity.id
_entity.type
_entity.pdbx_description
1 polymer ?
#
loop_
_entity_poly.entity_id
_entity_poly.type
_entity_poly.pdbx_seq_one_letter_code
_entity_poly.pdbx_strand_id
1 'polypeptide(L)'
;MRVLVIIPTYDEAENIADVVGRVHDAVPDAHVLVVDDNSPDGTGDLVEAMAGDDANLHLLRRAGKAGLGSAYRAGFAWGAAEGYEVMVEMDADLSHDPAALPSLLARVQDGADLAIGSRYVPGGSIPDWKWHRKALSRWGNRYAGAVLSLEVADATAGYRAYRATALADIDL
;
A
#
# COMPACT_ATOMS: atom_id res chain seq x y z
N MET A 1 9.54 -8.12 -13.39
CA MET A 1 9.54 -7.21 -12.23
C MET A 1 8.81 -7.90 -11.11
N ARG A 2 9.51 -8.34 -10.07
CA ARG A 2 8.86 -8.92 -8.88
C ARG A 2 8.22 -7.81 -8.06
N VAL A 3 6.89 -7.86 -7.93
CA VAL A 3 6.08 -6.86 -7.22
C VAL A 3 5.63 -7.43 -5.89
N LEU A 4 5.80 -6.64 -4.83
CA LEU A 4 5.26 -6.92 -3.51
C LEU A 4 4.23 -5.86 -3.13
N VAL A 5 3.00 -6.28 -2.83
CA VAL A 5 1.97 -5.43 -2.24
C VAL A 5 1.96 -5.64 -0.74
N ILE A 6 2.30 -4.60 0.00
CA ILE A 6 2.39 -4.61 1.46
C ILE A 6 1.09 -4.07 2.02
N ILE A 7 0.40 -4.90 2.82
CA ILE A 7 -0.89 -4.58 3.42
C ILE A 7 -0.76 -4.68 4.95
N PRO A 8 -0.59 -3.55 5.66
CA PRO A 8 -0.63 -3.54 7.11
C PRO A 8 -2.03 -3.84 7.64
N THR A 9 -2.15 -4.67 8.67
CA THR A 9 -3.43 -5.03 9.27
C THR A 9 -3.44 -4.88 10.79
N TYR A 10 -4.58 -4.42 11.30
CA TYR A 10 -4.96 -4.47 12.71
C TYR A 10 -6.49 -4.45 12.79
N ASP A 11 -7.12 -5.55 13.18
CA ASP A 11 -8.58 -5.74 13.17
C ASP A 11 -9.21 -5.67 11.75
N GLU A 12 -8.70 -6.47 10.81
CA GLU A 12 -9.08 -6.45 9.38
C GLU A 12 -9.60 -7.81 8.85
N ALA A 13 -10.05 -8.72 9.73
CA ALA A 13 -10.45 -10.07 9.35
C ALA A 13 -11.62 -10.09 8.33
N GLU A 14 -12.48 -9.07 8.35
CA GLU A 14 -13.61 -8.95 7.41
C GLU A 14 -13.17 -8.56 5.99
N ASN A 15 -12.04 -7.86 5.84
CA ASN A 15 -11.60 -7.29 4.57
C ASN A 15 -10.45 -8.06 3.92
N ILE A 16 -9.58 -8.69 4.73
CA ILE A 16 -8.28 -9.18 4.27
C ILE A 16 -8.37 -10.20 3.13
N ALA A 17 -9.37 -11.07 3.14
CA ALA A 17 -9.57 -12.05 2.08
C ALA A 17 -9.99 -11.40 0.75
N ASP A 18 -10.88 -10.41 0.80
CA ASP A 18 -11.37 -9.70 -0.40
C ASP A 18 -10.26 -8.85 -1.01
N VAL A 19 -9.53 -8.08 -0.21
CA VAL A 19 -8.44 -7.23 -0.71
C VAL A 19 -7.31 -8.06 -1.35
N VAL A 20 -6.93 -9.19 -0.76
CA VAL A 20 -5.92 -10.11 -1.33
C VAL A 20 -6.42 -10.67 -2.65
N GLY A 21 -7.66 -11.19 -2.70
CA GLY A 21 -8.25 -11.74 -3.92
C GLY A 21 -8.26 -10.71 -5.06
N ARG A 22 -8.67 -9.47 -4.78
CA ARG A 22 -8.70 -8.39 -5.78
C ARG A 22 -7.32 -7.94 -6.24
N VAL A 23 -6.29 -8.04 -5.40
CA VAL A 23 -4.91 -7.80 -5.84
C VAL A 23 -4.49 -8.85 -6.85
N HIS A 24 -4.77 -10.13 -6.58
CA HIS A 24 -4.46 -11.21 -7.52
C HIS A 24 -5.28 -11.13 -8.80
N ASP A 25 -6.54 -10.71 -8.74
CA ASP A 25 -7.36 -10.45 -9.93
C ASP A 25 -6.76 -9.33 -10.80
N ALA A 26 -6.28 -8.25 -10.17
CA ALA A 26 -5.71 -7.11 -10.88
C ALA A 26 -4.29 -7.40 -11.41
N VAL A 27 -3.47 -8.11 -10.65
CA VAL A 27 -2.07 -8.45 -10.97
C VAL A 27 -1.78 -9.88 -10.47
N PRO A 28 -2.04 -10.91 -11.30
CA PRO A 28 -1.90 -12.31 -10.88
C PRO A 28 -0.51 -12.71 -10.39
N ASP A 29 0.53 -12.09 -10.96
CA ASP A 29 1.94 -12.36 -10.61
C ASP A 29 2.44 -11.52 -9.43
N ALA A 30 1.60 -10.68 -8.81
CA ALA A 30 1.99 -9.91 -7.64
C ALA A 30 2.02 -10.82 -6.40
N HIS A 31 3.04 -10.61 -5.57
CA HIS A 31 3.07 -11.17 -4.22
C HIS A 31 2.41 -10.19 -3.25
N VAL A 32 1.78 -10.72 -2.21
CA VAL A 32 1.17 -9.93 -1.14
C VAL A 32 1.87 -10.26 0.17
N LEU A 33 2.30 -9.23 0.89
CA LEU A 33 2.77 -9.34 2.26
C LEU A 33 1.76 -8.67 3.18
N VAL A 34 1.06 -9.46 3.99
CA VAL A 34 0.27 -8.93 5.09
C VAL A 34 1.18 -8.73 6.29
N VAL A 35 1.22 -7.50 6.81
CA VAL A 35 1.97 -7.15 8.03
C VAL A 35 0.99 -7.00 9.17
N ASP A 36 0.82 -8.05 9.96
CA ASP A 36 -0.18 -8.11 11.02
C ASP A 36 0.38 -7.68 12.38
N ASP A 37 -0.29 -6.69 12.98
CA ASP A 37 0.09 -6.10 14.27
C ASP A 37 -0.47 -6.88 15.48
N ASN A 38 -0.47 -8.21 15.38
CA ASN A 38 -1.06 -9.13 16.35
C ASN A 38 -2.55 -8.84 16.56
N SER A 39 -3.31 -8.92 15.47
CA SER A 39 -4.74 -8.61 15.48
C SER A 39 -5.52 -9.56 16.39
N PRO A 40 -6.30 -9.05 17.37
CA PRO A 40 -7.09 -9.88 18.27
C PRO A 40 -8.32 -10.52 17.61
N ASP A 41 -8.74 -10.04 16.44
CA ASP A 41 -9.88 -10.55 15.68
C ASP A 41 -9.58 -11.81 14.85
N GLY A 42 -8.33 -12.29 14.85
CA GLY A 42 -7.90 -13.45 14.08
C GLY A 42 -7.44 -13.14 12.65
N THR A 43 -7.24 -11.87 12.27
CA THR A 43 -6.74 -11.49 10.94
C THR A 43 -5.49 -12.28 10.53
N GLY A 44 -4.48 -12.35 11.41
CA GLY A 44 -3.25 -13.09 11.13
C GLY A 44 -3.48 -14.59 10.93
N ASP A 45 -4.38 -15.20 11.69
CA ASP A 45 -4.70 -16.64 11.57
C ASP A 45 -5.40 -16.95 10.25
N LEU A 46 -6.28 -16.04 9.81
CA LEU A 46 -6.95 -16.15 8.51
C LEU A 46 -5.95 -16.07 7.36
N VAL A 47 -5.00 -15.12 7.42
CA VAL A 47 -3.96 -14.98 6.39
C VAL A 47 -3.04 -16.19 6.37
N GLU A 48 -2.66 -16.72 7.53
CA GLU A 48 -1.81 -17.91 7.61
C GLU A 48 -2.49 -19.13 6.96
N ALA A 49 -3.80 -19.30 7.17
CA ALA A 49 -4.57 -20.34 6.50
C ALA A 49 -4.61 -20.13 4.97
N MET A 50 -4.87 -18.91 4.52
CA MET A 50 -4.89 -18.57 3.09
C MET A 50 -3.54 -18.80 2.41
N ALA A 51 -2.43 -18.45 3.08
CA ALA A 51 -1.07 -18.64 2.56
C ALA A 51 -0.69 -20.12 2.39
N GLY A 52 -1.41 -21.05 3.06
CA GLY A 52 -1.24 -22.48 2.85
C GLY A 52 -1.61 -22.94 1.43
N ASP A 53 -2.54 -22.23 0.79
CA ASP A 53 -3.04 -22.52 -0.57
C ASP A 53 -2.51 -21.53 -1.63
N ASP A 54 -1.84 -20.44 -1.21
CA ASP A 54 -1.33 -19.37 -2.07
C ASP A 54 0.16 -19.10 -1.82
N ALA A 55 1.01 -19.52 -2.75
CA ALA A 55 2.45 -19.34 -2.66
C ALA A 55 2.92 -17.87 -2.80
N ASN A 56 2.05 -16.99 -3.29
CA ASN A 56 2.33 -15.56 -3.47
C ASN A 56 1.84 -14.72 -2.28
N LEU A 57 1.14 -15.33 -1.32
CA LEU A 57 0.69 -14.68 -0.09
C LEU A 57 1.66 -14.98 1.06
N HIS A 58 2.08 -13.93 1.75
CA HIS A 58 3.01 -14.00 2.86
C HIS A 58 2.44 -13.26 4.08
N LEU A 59 2.77 -13.76 5.27
CA LEU A 59 2.40 -13.16 6.54
C LEU A 59 3.64 -12.78 7.34
N LEU A 60 3.70 -11.52 7.76
CA LEU A 60 4.65 -11.02 8.75
C LEU A 60 3.89 -10.65 10.02
N ARG A 61 3.89 -11.56 11.02
CA ARG A 61 3.34 -11.27 12.34
C ARG A 61 4.32 -10.44 13.16
N ARG A 62 3.87 -9.33 13.72
CA ARG A 62 4.63 -8.51 14.66
C ARG A 62 4.12 -8.72 16.08
N ALA A 63 4.92 -8.36 17.08
CA ALA A 63 4.57 -8.59 18.49
C ALA A 63 3.37 -7.76 18.99
N GLY A 64 2.98 -6.71 18.26
CA GLY A 64 1.85 -5.86 18.60
C GLY A 64 1.82 -4.57 17.79
N LYS A 65 0.81 -3.75 18.09
CA LYS A 65 0.57 -2.47 17.42
C LYS A 65 1.70 -1.47 17.67
N ALA A 66 2.48 -1.20 16.62
CA ALA A 66 3.58 -0.21 16.65
C ALA A 66 3.39 0.92 15.61
N GLY A 67 2.22 0.96 14.96
CA GLY A 67 1.81 2.04 14.06
C GLY A 67 2.05 1.74 12.58
N LEU A 68 1.24 2.39 11.73
CA LEU A 68 1.18 2.12 10.29
C LEU A 68 2.54 2.28 9.57
N GLY A 69 3.25 3.38 9.81
CA GLY A 69 4.56 3.61 9.20
C GLY A 69 5.61 2.57 9.63
N SER A 70 5.53 2.09 10.87
CA SER A 70 6.40 1.01 11.36
C SER A 70 6.11 -0.32 10.66
N ALA A 71 4.83 -0.60 10.35
CA ALA A 71 4.43 -1.78 9.59
C ALA A 71 4.95 -1.72 8.15
N TYR A 72 4.83 -0.57 7.47
CA TYR A 72 5.41 -0.38 6.13
C TYR A 72 6.93 -0.52 6.13
N ARG A 73 7.66 0.07 7.09
CA ARG A 73 9.11 -0.13 7.22
C ARG A 73 9.48 -1.60 7.37
N ALA A 74 8.76 -2.35 8.19
CA ALA A 74 8.97 -3.79 8.34
C ALA A 74 8.71 -4.54 7.03
N GLY A 75 7.65 -4.19 6.31
CA GLY A 75 7.34 -4.75 5.00
C GLY A 75 8.39 -4.42 3.93
N PHE A 76 8.92 -3.18 3.91
CA PHE A 76 10.00 -2.79 3.00
C PHE A 76 11.29 -3.54 3.31
N ALA A 77 11.65 -3.69 4.58
CA ALA A 77 12.83 -4.44 4.98
C ALA A 77 12.72 -5.92 4.56
N TRP A 78 11.54 -6.53 4.75
CA TRP A 78 11.26 -7.89 4.31
C TRP A 78 11.33 -8.01 2.78
N GLY A 79 10.66 -7.10 2.06
CA GLY A 79 10.65 -7.10 0.59
C GLY A 79 12.04 -6.90 -0.02
N ALA A 80 12.87 -6.04 0.57
CA ALA A 80 14.24 -5.85 0.15
C ALA A 80 15.08 -7.12 0.36
N ALA A 81 14.94 -7.78 1.51
CA ALA A 81 15.66 -9.02 1.81
C ALA A 81 15.30 -10.16 0.85
N GLU A 82 14.05 -10.24 0.43
CA GLU A 82 13.54 -11.23 -0.53
C GLU A 82 13.81 -10.86 -2.01
N GLY A 83 14.42 -9.69 -2.26
CA GLY A 83 14.81 -9.25 -3.60
C GLY A 83 13.64 -8.82 -4.49
N TYR A 84 12.59 -8.21 -3.92
CA TYR A 84 11.53 -7.58 -4.70
C TYR A 84 12.02 -6.29 -5.37
N GLU A 85 11.57 -6.06 -6.60
CA GLU A 85 12.01 -4.92 -7.42
C GLU A 85 11.09 -3.70 -7.25
N VAL A 86 9.82 -3.94 -6.93
CA VAL A 86 8.82 -2.91 -6.66
C VAL A 86 8.02 -3.29 -5.42
N MET A 87 7.85 -2.32 -4.52
CA MET A 87 7.08 -2.46 -3.29
C MET A 87 5.94 -1.45 -3.29
N VAL A 88 4.73 -1.92 -2.98
CA VAL A 88 3.51 -1.12 -3.02
C VAL A 88 2.93 -1.02 -1.62
N GLU A 89 2.63 0.20 -1.19
CA GLU A 89 1.84 0.48 0.01
C GLU A 89 0.36 0.42 -0.36
N MET A 90 -0.44 -0.38 0.35
CA MET A 90 -1.89 -0.46 0.16
C MET A 90 -2.59 -0.75 1.50
N ASP A 91 -3.80 -0.21 1.67
CA ASP A 91 -4.55 -0.35 2.90
C ASP A 91 -5.52 -1.54 2.76
N ALA A 92 -5.85 -2.20 3.87
CA ALA A 92 -6.70 -3.40 3.87
C ALA A 92 -8.20 -3.10 3.65
N ASP A 93 -8.65 -1.87 3.91
CA ASP A 93 -10.07 -1.48 3.98
C ASP A 93 -10.74 -1.20 2.63
N LEU A 94 -10.08 -1.54 1.51
CA LEU A 94 -10.54 -1.27 0.14
C LEU A 94 -10.77 0.22 -0.19
N SER A 95 -10.27 1.16 0.62
CA SER A 95 -10.25 2.58 0.26
C SER A 95 -9.28 2.86 -0.90
N HIS A 96 -8.31 1.98 -1.09
CA HIS A 96 -7.46 1.90 -2.27
C HIS A 96 -8.00 0.82 -3.21
N ASP A 97 -8.30 1.20 -4.45
CA ASP A 97 -8.84 0.26 -5.46
C ASP A 97 -7.71 -0.62 -6.04
N PRO A 98 -7.72 -1.95 -5.81
CA PRO A 98 -6.72 -2.84 -6.39
C PRO A 98 -6.73 -2.83 -7.93
N ALA A 99 -7.87 -2.51 -8.57
CA ALA A 99 -7.95 -2.42 -10.03
C ALA A 99 -7.11 -1.27 -10.62
N ALA A 100 -6.71 -0.28 -9.79
CA ALA A 100 -5.80 0.77 -10.21
C ALA A 100 -4.32 0.35 -10.16
N LEU A 101 -3.99 -0.79 -9.52
CA LEU A 101 -2.62 -1.27 -9.32
C LEU A 101 -1.83 -1.39 -10.64
N PRO A 102 -2.37 -1.95 -11.74
CA PRO A 102 -1.64 -2.03 -13.01
C PRO A 102 -1.18 -0.68 -13.54
N SER A 103 -2.01 0.36 -13.38
CA SER A 103 -1.67 1.72 -13.83
C SER A 103 -0.54 2.34 -13.00
N LEU A 104 -0.51 2.03 -11.69
CA LEU A 104 0.53 2.49 -10.78
C LEU A 104 1.87 1.82 -11.10
N LEU A 105 1.85 0.50 -11.30
CA LEU A 105 3.02 -0.29 -11.68
C LEU A 105 3.58 0.11 -13.03
N ALA A 106 2.72 0.43 -14.01
CA ALA A 106 3.14 0.90 -15.32
C ALA A 106 4.00 2.17 -15.24
N ARG A 107 3.67 3.11 -14.34
CA ARG A 107 4.49 4.33 -14.14
C ARG A 107 5.87 4.01 -13.59
N VAL A 108 5.99 3.06 -12.68
CA VAL A 108 7.30 2.60 -12.16
C VAL A 108 8.08 1.91 -13.27
N GLN A 109 7.43 1.06 -14.06
CA GLN A 109 8.03 0.38 -15.21
C GLN A 109 8.53 1.36 -16.28
N ASP A 110 7.82 2.47 -16.50
CA ASP A 110 8.21 3.56 -17.41
C ASP A 110 9.42 4.38 -16.91
N GLY A 111 9.94 4.06 -15.71
CA GLY A 111 11.16 4.64 -15.16
C GLY A 111 10.95 5.56 -13.96
N ALA A 112 9.73 5.70 -13.44
CA ALA A 112 9.52 6.44 -12.19
C ALA A 112 10.09 5.66 -10.99
N ASP A 113 10.69 6.38 -10.06
CA ASP A 113 11.13 5.83 -8.76
C ASP A 113 9.98 5.68 -7.77
N LEU A 114 8.97 6.54 -7.90
CA LEU A 114 7.75 6.56 -7.10
C LEU A 114 6.56 6.90 -7.98
N ALA A 115 5.49 6.11 -7.86
CA ALA A 115 4.17 6.42 -8.38
C ALA A 115 3.16 6.52 -7.22
N ILE A 116 2.30 7.55 -7.25
CA ILE A 116 1.30 7.82 -6.20
C ILE A 116 -0.10 7.69 -6.79
N GLY A 117 -0.95 6.87 -6.16
CA GLY A 117 -2.38 6.79 -6.42
C GLY A 117 -3.08 8.07 -5.94
N SER A 118 -3.12 9.08 -6.81
CA SER A 118 -3.58 10.41 -6.43
C SER A 118 -5.08 10.60 -6.61
N ARG A 119 -5.72 11.15 -5.58
CA ARG A 119 -7.15 11.52 -5.58
C ARG A 119 -7.44 12.83 -6.31
N TYR A 120 -6.39 13.59 -6.68
CA TYR A 120 -6.50 14.98 -7.14
C TYR A 120 -5.95 15.22 -8.55
N VAL A 121 -5.58 14.17 -9.28
CA VAL A 121 -5.22 14.21 -10.70
C VAL A 121 -6.41 13.81 -11.59
N PRO A 122 -6.39 14.07 -12.91
CA PRO A 122 -7.44 13.59 -13.81
C PRO A 122 -7.66 12.07 -13.68
N GLY A 123 -8.92 11.65 -13.52
CA GLY A 123 -9.30 10.26 -13.25
C GLY A 123 -9.34 9.90 -11.75
N GLY A 124 -8.63 10.64 -10.89
CA GLY A 124 -8.67 10.47 -9.44
C GLY A 124 -10.01 10.94 -8.84
N SER A 125 -10.53 10.19 -7.87
CA SER A 125 -11.80 10.53 -7.23
C SER A 125 -11.87 10.09 -5.76
N ILE A 126 -12.80 10.68 -5.01
CA ILE A 126 -13.12 10.32 -3.62
C ILE A 126 -14.64 10.43 -3.45
N PRO A 127 -15.44 9.50 -3.97
CA PRO A 127 -16.88 9.68 -4.09
C PRO A 127 -17.55 9.94 -2.74
N ASP A 128 -17.22 9.16 -1.72
CA ASP A 128 -17.95 9.11 -0.44
C ASP A 128 -17.63 10.25 0.54
N TRP A 129 -16.64 11.08 0.22
CA TRP A 129 -16.26 12.17 1.12
C TRP A 129 -17.21 13.37 1.02
N LYS A 130 -17.62 13.87 2.19
CA LYS A 130 -18.32 15.16 2.31
C LYS A 130 -17.45 16.30 1.75
N TRP A 131 -18.10 17.31 1.17
CA TRP A 131 -17.40 18.41 0.48
C TRP A 131 -16.40 19.16 1.37
N HIS A 132 -16.69 19.35 2.66
CA HIS A 132 -15.78 20.03 3.59
C HIS A 132 -14.52 19.21 3.88
N ARG A 133 -14.65 17.87 3.97
CA ARG A 133 -13.51 16.95 4.11
C ARG A 133 -12.63 17.00 2.86
N LYS A 134 -13.25 17.03 1.67
CA LYS A 134 -12.55 17.23 0.38
C LYS A 134 -11.80 18.57 0.35
N ALA A 135 -12.45 19.65 0.78
CA ALA A 135 -11.84 20.98 0.82
C ALA A 135 -10.64 21.01 1.77
N LEU A 136 -10.80 20.50 3.00
CA LEU A 136 -9.72 20.43 4.00
C LEU A 136 -8.51 19.65 3.47
N SER A 137 -8.73 18.48 2.89
CA SER A 137 -7.63 17.66 2.37
C SER A 137 -6.94 18.28 1.16
N ARG A 138 -7.69 18.93 0.26
CA ARG A 138 -7.08 19.72 -0.84
C ARG A 138 -6.23 20.88 -0.32
N TRP A 139 -6.69 21.58 0.71
CA TRP A 139 -5.93 22.66 1.34
C TRP A 139 -4.68 22.15 2.04
N GLY A 140 -4.78 21.03 2.77
CA GLY A 140 -3.64 20.38 3.42
C GLY A 140 -2.55 20.00 2.41
N ASN A 141 -2.94 19.39 1.28
CA ASN A 141 -1.99 19.05 0.20
C ASN A 141 -1.35 20.30 -0.42
N ARG A 142 -2.13 21.36 -0.68
CA ARG A 142 -1.57 22.64 -1.19
C ARG A 142 -0.62 23.30 -0.21
N TYR A 143 -0.95 23.30 1.07
CA TYR A 143 -0.10 23.83 2.12
C TYR A 143 1.22 23.06 2.21
N ALA A 144 1.16 21.72 2.25
CA ALA A 144 2.35 20.87 2.23
C ALA A 144 3.18 21.10 0.97
N GLY A 145 2.54 21.14 -0.21
CA GLY A 145 3.19 21.45 -1.49
C GLY A 145 3.94 22.78 -1.48
N ALA A 146 3.32 23.84 -0.95
CA ALA A 146 3.93 25.16 -0.89
C ALA A 146 5.08 25.25 0.13
N VAL A 147 4.91 24.68 1.32
CA VAL A 147 5.91 24.79 2.41
C VAL A 147 7.11 23.89 2.16
N LEU A 148 6.88 22.68 1.64
CA LEU A 148 7.92 21.67 1.42
C LEU A 148 8.42 21.66 -0.03
N SER A 149 7.94 22.57 -0.89
CA SER A 149 8.23 22.61 -2.33
C SER A 149 7.98 21.27 -3.03
N LEU A 150 6.89 20.58 -2.66
CA LEU A 150 6.52 19.31 -3.28
C LEU A 150 5.72 19.57 -4.55
N GLU A 151 6.14 18.93 -5.64
CA GLU A 151 5.46 18.96 -6.94
C GLU A 151 4.46 17.80 -7.09
N VAL A 152 3.83 17.38 -5.99
CA VAL A 152 2.81 16.31 -5.99
C VAL A 152 1.43 16.85 -5.60
N ALA A 153 0.40 16.36 -6.28
CA ALA A 153 -0.99 16.77 -6.03
C ALA A 153 -1.58 16.14 -4.75
N ASP A 154 -1.03 15.01 -4.30
CA ASP A 154 -1.55 14.24 -3.17
C ASP A 154 -0.43 13.63 -2.31
N ALA A 155 0.19 14.46 -1.47
CA ALA A 155 1.27 14.07 -0.55
C ALA A 155 0.80 13.16 0.59
N THR A 156 -0.51 13.01 0.78
CA THR A 156 -1.12 12.27 1.90
C THR A 156 -1.77 10.95 1.46
N ALA A 157 -1.68 10.57 0.19
CA ALA A 157 -2.14 9.27 -0.28
C ALA A 157 -1.27 8.15 0.30
N GLY A 158 -1.89 7.07 0.79
CA GLY A 158 -1.22 5.86 1.25
C GLY A 158 -0.99 4.83 0.14
N TYR A 159 -1.65 4.99 -1.02
CA TYR A 159 -1.47 4.10 -2.16
C TYR A 159 -0.28 4.50 -3.02
N ARG A 160 0.84 3.80 -2.90
CA ARG A 160 2.10 4.18 -3.54
C ARG A 160 2.88 2.98 -4.01
N ALA A 161 3.54 3.08 -5.16
CA ALA A 161 4.47 2.08 -5.64
C ALA A 161 5.88 2.68 -5.72
N TYR A 162 6.84 2.02 -5.11
CA TYR A 162 8.23 2.42 -5.07
C TYR A 162 9.09 1.42 -5.81
N ARG A 163 10.06 1.92 -6.58
CA ARG A 163 11.19 1.12 -7.01
C ARG A 163 12.05 0.79 -5.79
N ALA A 164 12.46 -0.46 -5.63
CA ALA A 164 13.22 -0.90 -4.46
C ALA A 164 14.54 -0.12 -4.28
N THR A 165 15.20 0.26 -5.36
CA THR A 165 16.43 1.08 -5.30
C THR A 165 16.19 2.45 -4.70
N ALA A 166 15.03 3.07 -4.96
CA ALA A 166 14.70 4.38 -4.40
C ALA A 166 14.45 4.31 -2.89
N LEU A 167 13.89 3.19 -2.39
CA LEU A 167 13.74 2.95 -0.96
C LEU A 167 15.09 2.71 -0.27
N ALA A 168 16.05 2.10 -0.96
CA ALA A 168 17.40 1.84 -0.41
C ALA A 168 18.22 3.13 -0.20
N ASP A 169 17.89 4.20 -0.91
CA ASP A 169 18.56 5.50 -0.79
C ASP A 169 18.04 6.34 0.40
N ILE A 170 17.02 5.85 1.12
CA ILE A 170 16.36 6.55 2.23
C ILE A 170 16.65 5.81 3.54
N ASP A 171 16.96 6.55 4.60
CA ASP A 171 17.05 6.00 5.96
C ASP A 171 15.63 5.69 6.45
N LEU A 172 15.21 4.44 6.23
CA LEU A 172 13.89 3.91 6.61
C LEU A 172 13.78 3.78 8.11
#